data_AF-A0A238J9V5-F1
#
_entry.id   AF-A0A238J9V5-F1
#
_cell.length_a   1.000
_cell.length_b   1.000
_cell.length_c   1.000
_cell.angle_alpha   90.00
_cell.angle_beta   90.00
_cell.angle_gamma   90.00
#
_symmetry.space_group_name_H-M   'P 1'
#
loop_
_entity.id
_entity.type
_entity.pdbx_description
1 polymer ?
#
loop_
_entity_poly.entity_id
_entity_poly.type
_entity_poly.pdbx_seq_one_letter_code
_entity_poly.pdbx_strand_id
1 'polypeptide(L)'
;MGSGAEQVYVVWDLWDGVRSGIADYDGAPHFFEYKFDNDLADFSEVFELRMIDAETLQMALDQWAIYRAWEAQFHSGRVKLETHPGHGGIDQQYDQLEQALKQRISEAPVVAQVGARFQPIERQTDRPYGCLLDMEVMWSEAQICVKSPSPT
;
A
#
# COMPACT_ATOMS: atom_id res chain seq x y z
N MET A 1 -15.24 -9.11 11.21
CA MET A 1 -15.21 -7.76 10.64
C MET A 1 -14.79 -6.81 11.74
N GLY A 2 -13.48 -6.57 11.85
CA GLY A 2 -12.94 -5.57 12.75
C GLY A 2 -13.53 -4.20 12.40
N SER A 3 -14.29 -3.61 13.30
CA SER A 3 -14.95 -2.32 13.12
C SER A 3 -14.05 -1.13 13.47
N GLY A 4 -12.73 -1.27 13.27
CA GLY A 4 -11.72 -0.31 13.68
C GLY A 4 -10.71 -0.05 12.57
N ALA A 5 -9.96 1.05 12.70
CA ALA A 5 -8.87 1.34 11.80
C ALA A 5 -7.73 0.34 12.02
N GLU A 6 -7.16 -0.16 10.93
CA GLU A 6 -6.05 -1.12 10.91
C GLU A 6 -4.77 -0.44 10.44
N GLN A 7 -3.63 -0.95 10.89
CA GLN A 7 -2.33 -0.34 10.64
C GLN A 7 -1.91 -0.50 9.17
N VAL A 8 -1.44 0.59 8.55
CA VAL A 8 -0.71 0.53 7.28
C VAL A 8 0.78 0.51 7.57
N TYR A 9 1.47 -0.53 7.11
CA TYR A 9 2.90 -0.71 7.31
C TYR A 9 3.71 -0.01 6.21
N VAL A 10 3.26 -0.12 4.96
CA VAL A 10 4.00 0.33 3.77
C VAL A 10 3.00 0.91 2.76
N VAL A 11 3.40 1.97 2.07
CA VAL A 11 2.66 2.55 0.93
C VAL A 11 3.63 2.70 -0.24
N TRP A 12 3.44 1.92 -1.30
CA TRP A 12 4.34 1.98 -2.47
C TRP A 12 3.84 2.95 -3.53
N ASP A 13 2.53 2.96 -3.79
CA ASP A 13 1.93 3.84 -4.79
C ASP A 13 0.96 4.82 -4.13
N LEU A 14 1.20 6.11 -4.34
CA LEU A 14 0.37 7.21 -3.86
C LEU A 14 0.10 8.19 -5.02
N TRP A 15 -1.01 7.99 -5.72
CA TRP A 15 -1.43 8.85 -6.84
C TRP A 15 -2.94 9.09 -6.77
N ASP A 16 -3.33 10.32 -6.48
CA ASP A 16 -4.70 10.71 -6.12
C ASP A 16 -5.32 9.87 -4.99
N GLY A 17 -4.48 9.33 -4.10
CA GLY A 17 -4.84 8.39 -3.05
C GLY A 17 -3.85 7.24 -2.94
N VAL A 18 -3.96 6.44 -1.87
CA VAL A 18 -3.15 5.22 -1.69
C VAL A 18 -3.61 4.17 -2.69
N ARG A 19 -2.68 3.59 -3.45
CA ARG A 19 -2.97 2.62 -4.52
C ARG A 19 -2.39 1.24 -4.25
N SER A 20 -1.28 1.13 -3.54
CA SER A 20 -0.72 -0.17 -3.17
C SER A 20 0.13 -0.07 -1.91
N GLY A 21 0.30 -1.21 -1.24
CA GLY A 21 1.09 -1.27 -0.01
C GLY A 21 0.76 -2.52 0.81
N ILE A 22 1.11 -2.45 2.09
CA ILE A 22 0.85 -3.51 3.06
C ILE A 22 0.16 -2.92 4.27
N ALA A 23 -0.92 -3.55 4.70
CA ALA A 23 -1.69 -3.18 5.88
C ALA A 23 -2.25 -4.43 6.56
N ASP A 24 -2.63 -4.30 7.82
CA ASP A 24 -3.42 -5.35 8.46
C ASP A 24 -4.82 -5.42 7.85
N TYR A 25 -5.30 -6.65 7.67
CA TYR A 25 -6.69 -7.00 7.39
C TYR A 25 -7.11 -8.15 8.30
N ASP A 26 -8.06 -7.88 9.20
CA ASP A 26 -8.49 -8.80 10.27
C ASP A 26 -7.32 -9.24 11.17
N GLY A 27 -6.42 -8.30 11.47
CA GLY A 27 -5.25 -8.51 12.33
C GLY A 27 -4.09 -9.31 11.72
N ALA A 28 -4.09 -9.53 10.41
CA ALA A 28 -2.99 -10.18 9.69
C ALA A 28 -2.50 -9.33 8.50
N PRO A 29 -1.19 -9.38 8.16
CA PRO A 29 -0.64 -8.55 7.10
C PRO A 29 -1.10 -9.02 5.72
N HIS A 30 -1.60 -8.08 4.95
CA HIS A 30 -2.00 -8.28 3.56
C HIS A 30 -1.35 -7.24 2.68
N PHE A 31 -0.85 -7.69 1.53
CA PHE A 31 -0.62 -6.79 0.40
C PHE A 31 -1.97 -6.35 -0.15
N PHE A 32 -2.12 -5.04 -0.38
CA PHE A 32 -3.29 -4.47 -1.03
C PHE A 32 -2.88 -3.79 -2.34
N GLU A 33 -3.71 -3.92 -3.37
CA GLU A 33 -3.55 -3.24 -4.65
C GLU A 33 -4.90 -2.75 -5.15
N TYR A 34 -4.97 -1.49 -5.52
CA TYR A 34 -6.14 -0.88 -6.14
C TYR A 34 -6.45 -1.57 -7.46
N LYS A 35 -7.71 -2.00 -7.64
CA LYS A 35 -8.21 -2.52 -8.90
C LYS A 35 -9.17 -1.54 -9.52
N PHE A 36 -8.75 -0.99 -10.65
CA PHE A 36 -9.64 -0.26 -11.55
C PHE A 36 -10.47 -1.26 -12.33
N ASP A 37 -11.78 -1.31 -12.07
CA ASP A 37 -12.73 -2.10 -12.84
C ASP A 37 -13.69 -1.16 -13.59
N ASN A 38 -13.67 -1.23 -14.93
CA ASN A 38 -14.57 -0.47 -15.79
C ASN A 38 -16.04 -0.96 -15.73
N ASP A 39 -16.28 -2.16 -15.19
CA ASP A 39 -17.60 -2.77 -15.12
C ASP A 39 -18.36 -2.45 -13.82
N LEU A 40 -17.65 -2.01 -12.77
CA LEU A 40 -18.25 -1.48 -11.56
C LEU A 40 -18.84 -0.10 -11.87
N ALA A 41 -20.16 -0.01 -11.79
CA ALA A 41 -20.92 1.20 -12.14
C ALA A 41 -20.67 2.40 -11.19
N ASP A 42 -19.83 2.21 -10.16
CA ASP A 42 -19.45 3.23 -9.21
C ASP A 42 -17.93 3.24 -9.08
N PHE A 43 -17.34 4.44 -9.02
CA PHE A 43 -15.90 4.64 -8.80
C PHE A 43 -15.49 4.29 -7.36
N SER A 44 -15.99 3.17 -6.83
CA SER A 44 -15.63 2.68 -5.50
C SER A 44 -14.18 2.24 -5.53
N GLU A 45 -13.38 2.74 -4.58
CA GLU A 45 -11.97 2.35 -4.45
C GLU A 45 -11.88 0.90 -3.93
N VAL A 46 -11.93 -0.06 -4.86
CA VAL A 46 -11.83 -1.50 -4.56
C VAL A 46 -10.36 -1.92 -4.60
N PHE A 47 -9.97 -2.69 -3.58
CA PHE A 47 -8.63 -3.24 -3.42
C PHE A 47 -8.67 -4.76 -3.41
N GLU A 48 -7.77 -5.38 -4.14
CA GLU A 48 -7.46 -6.81 -3.99
C GLU A 48 -6.49 -7.01 -2.84
N LEU A 49 -6.79 -7.97 -1.97
CA LEU A 49 -5.94 -8.37 -0.87
C LEU A 49 -5.27 -9.70 -1.14
N ARG A 50 -3.97 -9.78 -0.87
CA ARG A 50 -3.18 -11.02 -0.85
C ARG A 50 -2.56 -11.18 0.52
N MET A 51 -2.84 -12.29 1.20
CA MET A 51 -2.21 -12.57 2.49
C MET A 51 -0.71 -12.81 2.28
N ILE A 52 0.12 -12.19 3.11
CA ILE A 52 1.57 -12.36 3.08
C ILE A 52 2.05 -12.96 4.40
N ASP A 53 3.18 -13.67 4.35
CA ASP A 53 3.82 -14.19 5.56
C ASP A 53 4.67 -13.12 6.27
N ALA A 54 5.08 -13.43 7.50
CA ALA A 54 5.88 -12.53 8.33
C ALA A 54 7.25 -12.22 7.72
N GLU A 55 7.83 -13.15 6.95
CA GLU A 55 9.11 -12.93 6.28
C GLU A 55 8.97 -11.90 5.16
N THR A 56 7.89 -11.98 4.38
CA THR A 56 7.55 -11.02 3.32
C THR A 56 7.24 -9.64 3.91
N LEU A 57 6.51 -9.58 5.03
CA LEU A 57 6.31 -8.33 5.75
C LEU A 57 7.64 -7.72 6.20
N GLN A 58 8.56 -8.51 6.77
CA GLN A 58 9.86 -8.01 7.20
C GLN A 58 10.69 -7.46 6.03
N MET A 59 10.70 -8.16 4.89
CA MET A 59 11.37 -7.67 3.67
C MET A 59 10.82 -6.31 3.23
N ALA A 60 9.49 -6.13 3.30
CA ALA A 60 8.84 -4.88 2.95
C ALA A 60 9.16 -3.76 3.93
N LEU A 61 9.21 -4.05 5.24
CA LEU A 61 9.60 -3.09 6.27
C LEU A 61 11.06 -2.65 6.10
N ASP A 62 11.96 -3.58 5.77
CA ASP A 62 13.37 -3.28 5.52
C ASP A 62 13.54 -2.38 4.27
N GLN A 63 12.82 -2.70 3.19
CA GLN A 63 12.79 -1.87 1.99
C GLN A 63 12.23 -0.49 2.29
N TRP A 64 11.13 -0.43 3.05
CA TRP A 64 10.47 0.81 3.43
C TRP A 64 11.38 1.69 4.27
N ALA A 65 12.15 1.12 5.20
CA ALA A 65 13.11 1.87 6.00
C ALA A 65 14.17 2.59 5.15
N ILE A 66 14.66 1.94 4.07
CA ILE A 66 15.58 2.56 3.10
C ILE A 66 14.89 3.74 2.40
N TYR A 67 13.67 3.55 1.89
CA TYR A 67 12.89 4.62 1.27
C TYR A 67 12.65 5.79 2.24
N ARG A 68 12.22 5.51 3.48
CA ARG A 68 11.94 6.55 4.49
C ARG A 68 13.19 7.37 4.83
N ALA A 69 14.36 6.73 4.91
CA ALA A 69 15.62 7.41 5.14
C ALA A 69 16.00 8.32 3.97
N TRP A 70 15.77 7.88 2.74
CA TRP A 70 15.95 8.70 1.54
C TRP A 70 14.95 9.86 1.48
N GLU A 71 13.66 9.60 1.71
CA GLU A 71 12.57 10.58 1.65
C GLU A 71 12.83 11.75 2.61
N ALA A 72 13.22 11.45 3.85
CA ALA A 72 13.58 12.47 4.83
C ALA A 72 14.75 13.34 4.36
N GLN A 73 15.76 12.74 3.72
CA GLN A 73 16.88 13.49 3.15
C GLN A 73 16.45 14.34 1.95
N PHE A 74 15.61 13.81 1.07
CA PHE A 74 15.09 14.51 -0.10
C PHE A 74 14.29 15.74 0.30
N HIS A 75 13.32 15.60 1.20
CA HIS A 75 12.49 16.71 1.67
C HIS A 75 13.26 17.73 2.54
N SER A 76 14.39 17.33 3.12
CA SER A 76 15.33 18.26 3.77
C SER A 76 16.32 18.94 2.81
N GLY A 77 16.25 18.63 1.50
CA GLY A 77 17.11 19.20 0.47
C GLY A 77 18.55 18.66 0.46
N ARG A 78 18.82 17.53 1.13
CA ARG A 78 20.16 16.94 1.24
C ARG A 78 20.55 16.04 0.07
N VAL A 79 19.55 15.41 -0.55
CA VAL A 79 19.73 14.55 -1.72
C VAL A 79 18.77 14.99 -2.82
N LYS A 80 19.05 14.59 -4.06
CA LYS A 80 18.23 14.93 -5.22
C LYS A 80 17.31 13.79 -5.63
N LEU A 81 16.27 14.10 -6.40
CA LEU A 81 15.30 13.11 -6.87
C LEU A 81 15.95 11.96 -7.64
N GLU A 82 17.04 12.19 -8.38
CA GLU A 82 17.71 11.15 -9.17
C GLU A 82 18.30 10.03 -8.30
N THR A 83 18.50 10.30 -7.00
CA THR A 83 18.99 9.32 -6.02
C THR A 83 17.87 8.47 -5.41
N HIS A 84 16.63 8.57 -5.91
CA HIS A 84 15.52 7.76 -5.44
C HIS A 84 15.87 6.25 -5.55
N PRO A 85 15.78 5.46 -4.46
CA PRO A 85 16.24 4.07 -4.47
C PRO A 85 15.47 3.20 -5.47
N GLY A 86 14.18 3.48 -5.69
CA GLY A 86 13.36 2.83 -6.73
C GLY A 86 13.74 3.09 -8.19
N HIS A 87 14.77 3.90 -8.50
CA HIS A 87 15.26 4.03 -9.88
C HIS A 87 16.10 2.83 -10.36
N GLY A 88 16.47 1.92 -9.45
CA GLY A 88 17.33 0.79 -9.76
C GLY A 88 18.80 1.18 -9.89
N GLY A 89 19.69 0.34 -9.38
CA GLY A 89 21.15 0.53 -9.44
C GLY A 89 21.69 1.63 -8.52
N ILE A 90 20.84 2.21 -7.66
CA ILE A 90 21.21 3.22 -6.66
C ILE A 90 21.52 2.56 -5.32
N ASP A 91 20.65 1.66 -4.87
CA ASP A 91 20.80 0.92 -3.62
C ASP A 91 20.61 -0.57 -3.90
N GLN A 92 21.69 -1.34 -3.79
CA GLN A 92 21.69 -2.77 -4.10
C GLN A 92 20.75 -3.56 -3.19
N GLN A 93 20.62 -3.17 -1.92
CA GLN A 93 19.75 -3.85 -0.98
C GLN A 93 18.28 -3.58 -1.34
N TYR A 94 17.94 -2.33 -1.67
CA TYR A 94 16.61 -1.97 -2.14
C TYR A 94 16.21 -2.76 -3.38
N ASP A 95 17.11 -2.86 -4.37
CA ASP A 95 16.87 -3.59 -5.62
C ASP A 95 16.62 -5.09 -5.37
N GLN A 96 17.40 -5.70 -4.49
CA GLN A 96 17.24 -7.10 -4.10
C GLN A 96 15.90 -7.35 -3.40
N LEU A 97 15.54 -6.48 -2.45
CA LEU A 97 14.25 -6.56 -1.76
C LEU A 97 13.09 -6.35 -2.73
N GLU A 98 13.20 -5.40 -3.65
CA GLU A 98 12.16 -5.14 -4.65
C GLU A 98 11.89 -6.37 -5.53
N GLN A 99 12.93 -7.03 -6.01
CA GLN A 99 12.79 -8.24 -6.82
C GLN A 99 12.17 -9.39 -6.02
N ALA A 100 12.60 -9.61 -4.78
CA ALA A 100 12.07 -10.67 -3.92
C ALA A 100 10.60 -10.42 -3.56
N LEU A 101 10.23 -9.18 -3.21
CA LEU A 101 8.87 -8.78 -2.89
C LEU A 101 7.93 -8.94 -4.09
N LYS A 102 8.34 -8.46 -5.27
CA LYS A 102 7.56 -8.63 -6.52
C LYS A 102 7.26 -10.11 -6.78
N GLN A 103 8.26 -10.98 -6.64
CA GLN A 103 8.07 -12.42 -6.83
C GLN A 103 7.05 -12.99 -5.82
N ARG A 104 7.29 -12.81 -4.52
CA ARG A 104 6.45 -13.38 -3.45
C ARG A 104 5.01 -12.90 -3.50
N ILE A 105 4.79 -11.60 -3.76
CA ILE A 105 3.45 -11.02 -3.85
C ILE A 105 2.71 -11.55 -5.08
N SER A 106 3.40 -11.74 -6.21
CA SER A 106 2.78 -12.28 -7.42
C SER A 106 2.32 -13.73 -7.25
N GLU A 107 3.04 -14.52 -6.44
CA GLU A 107 2.74 -15.92 -6.13
C GLU A 107 1.67 -16.07 -5.04
N ALA A 108 1.49 -15.06 -4.18
CA ALA A 108 0.48 -15.07 -3.13
C ALA A 108 -0.93 -15.02 -3.73
N PRO A 109 -1.87 -15.87 -3.28
CA PRO A 109 -3.23 -15.88 -3.81
C PRO A 109 -4.01 -14.63 -3.38
N VAL A 110 -4.93 -14.19 -4.24
CA VAL A 110 -5.94 -13.19 -3.86
C VAL A 110 -6.93 -13.85 -2.90
N VAL A 111 -7.14 -13.23 -1.74
CA VAL A 111 -8.01 -13.76 -0.67
C VAL A 111 -9.29 -12.95 -0.49
N ALA A 112 -9.30 -11.68 -0.90
CA ALA A 112 -10.47 -10.81 -0.79
C ALA A 112 -10.43 -9.63 -1.79
N GLN A 113 -11.61 -9.04 -2.01
CA GLN A 113 -11.78 -7.73 -2.62
C GLN A 113 -12.61 -6.87 -1.68
N VAL A 114 -12.09 -5.69 -1.30
CA VAL A 114 -12.68 -4.84 -0.26
C VAL A 114 -12.63 -3.37 -0.65
N GLY A 115 -13.53 -2.56 -0.11
CA GLY A 115 -13.38 -1.11 -0.12
C GLY A 115 -12.39 -0.66 0.96
N ALA A 116 -11.71 0.45 0.75
CA ALA A 116 -10.76 1.00 1.73
C ALA A 116 -10.90 2.52 1.86
N ARG A 117 -10.70 3.02 3.08
CA ARG A 117 -10.47 4.46 3.33
C ARG A 117 -9.20 4.62 4.16
N PHE A 118 -8.20 5.27 3.57
CA PHE A 118 -6.93 5.58 4.21
C PHE A 118 -6.98 6.94 4.89
N GLN A 119 -6.41 7.04 6.09
CA GLN A 119 -6.26 8.31 6.79
C GLN A 119 -4.94 8.37 7.54
N PRO A 120 -4.33 9.56 7.72
CA PRO A 120 -3.15 9.70 8.56
C PRO A 120 -3.45 9.35 10.01
N ILE A 121 -2.51 8.67 10.68
CA ILE A 121 -2.57 8.48 12.13
C ILE A 121 -2.45 9.85 12.80
N GLU A 122 -3.32 10.14 13.78
CA GLU A 122 -3.32 11.43 14.47
C GLU A 122 -1.97 11.73 15.15
N ARG A 123 -1.61 13.03 15.19
CA ARG A 123 -0.48 13.58 15.98
C ARG A 123 0.92 13.10 15.59
N GLN A 124 1.23 13.11 14.30
CA GLN A 124 2.60 12.91 13.81
C GLN A 124 3.38 14.23 13.72
N THR A 125 3.97 14.67 14.83
CA THR A 125 4.69 15.96 14.90
C THR A 125 6.13 15.90 14.41
N ASP A 126 6.70 14.70 14.30
CA ASP A 126 8.15 14.52 14.10
C ASP A 126 8.54 14.28 12.64
N ARG A 127 7.57 14.33 11.72
CA ARG A 127 7.79 14.10 10.28
C ARG A 127 8.21 15.40 9.58
N PRO A 128 9.29 15.40 8.77
CA PRO A 128 9.64 16.55 7.95
C PRO A 128 8.50 16.92 6.99
N TYR A 129 8.36 18.20 6.68
CA TYR A 129 7.36 18.67 5.73
C TYR A 129 7.54 18.00 4.36
N GLY A 130 6.43 17.49 3.81
CA GLY A 130 6.40 16.81 2.51
C GLY A 130 6.66 15.30 2.56
N CYS A 131 7.14 14.77 3.69
CA CYS A 131 7.21 13.32 3.87
C CYS A 131 5.80 12.72 4.05
N LEU A 132 5.61 11.52 3.54
CA LEU A 132 4.39 10.75 3.75
C LEU A 132 4.16 10.51 5.25
N LEU A 133 2.95 10.75 5.71
CA LEU A 133 2.51 10.42 7.07
C LEU A 133 2.24 8.92 7.18
N ASP A 134 2.45 8.37 8.38
CA ASP A 134 2.00 7.03 8.70
C ASP A 134 0.46 6.99 8.63
N MET A 135 -0.09 5.88 8.16
CA MET A 135 -1.51 5.77 7.84
C MET A 135 -2.16 4.61 8.58
N GLU A 136 -3.47 4.73 8.70
CA GLU A 136 -4.36 3.65 9.06
C GLU A 136 -5.44 3.52 7.97
N VAL A 137 -6.04 2.34 7.90
CA VAL A 137 -7.04 1.99 6.88
C VAL A 137 -8.30 1.47 7.54
N MET A 138 -9.45 1.93 7.07
CA MET A 138 -10.74 1.35 7.38
C MET A 138 -11.21 0.54 6.18
N TRP A 139 -11.34 -0.77 6.37
CA TRP A 139 -11.89 -1.66 5.36
C TRP A 139 -13.41 -1.68 5.39
N SER A 140 -14.03 -1.84 4.24
CA SER A 140 -15.46 -2.05 4.09
C SER A 140 -15.75 -3.19 3.11
N GLU A 141 -16.93 -3.79 3.19
CA GLU A 141 -17.38 -4.70 2.15
C GLU A 141 -17.32 -3.99 0.79
N ALA A 142 -16.76 -4.67 -0.22
CA ALA A 142 -16.84 -4.17 -1.58
C ALA A 142 -18.32 -4.16 -1.99
N GLN A 143 -18.85 -2.99 -2.34
CA GLN A 143 -20.19 -2.91 -2.91
C GLN A 143 -20.12 -3.47 -4.33
N ILE A 144 -20.41 -4.76 -4.48
CA ILE A 144 -20.63 -5.34 -5.80
C ILE A 144 -21.95 -4.77 -6.31
N CYS A 145 -21.88 -3.79 -7.22
CA CYS A 145 -23.05 -3.29 -7.92
C CYS A 145 -23.52 -4.38 -8.89
N VAL A 146 -24.41 -5.26 -8.43
CA VAL A 146 -25.04 -6.27 -9.28
C VAL A 146 -25.89 -5.53 -10.30
N LYS A 147 -25.43 -5.45 -11.56
CA LYS A 147 -26.26 -4.96 -12.67
C LYS A 147 -27.49 -5.86 -12.74
N SER A 148 -28.65 -5.32 -12.35
CA SER A 148 -29.94 -5.98 -12.58
C SER A 148 -30.06 -6.31 -14.07
N PRO A 149 -30.40 -7.55 -14.46
CA PRO A 149 -30.59 -7.86 -15.87
C PRO A 149 -31.72 -6.98 -16.41
N SER A 150 -31.43 -6.25 -17.49
CA SER A 150 -32.43 -5.49 -18.23
C SER A 150 -33.57 -6.43 -18.66
N PRO A 151 -34.85 -6.06 -18.43
CA PRO A 151 -35.95 -6.85 -18.97
C PRO A 151 -35.94 -6.74 -20.50
N THR A 152 -35.90 -7.90 -21.15
CA THR A 152 -36.14 -8.09 -22.61
C THR A 152 -37.53 -7.67 -23.02
#